data_AF-A0A2E4F023-F1
#
_entry.id   AF-A0A2E4F023-F1
#
_cell.length_a   1.000
_cell.length_b   1.000
_cell.length_c   1.000
_cell.angle_alpha   90.00
_cell.angle_beta   90.00
_cell.angle_gamma   90.00
#
_symmetry.space_group_name_H-M   'P 1'
#
loop_
_entity.id
_entity.type
_entity.pdbx_description
1 polymer ?
#
loop_
_entity_poly.entity_id
_entity_poly.type
_entity_poly.pdbx_seq_one_letter_code
_entity_poly.pdbx_strand_id
1 'polypeptide(L)'
;MALGVSLQKEMVTAIARDVLAEKGTIFSVETCEGEKYLRDVVVQLELLILGFNVISKTSLLRLTRKTEALVQGNTLHARLQNLPLDGLWSSNDYGVCIGNSEVQYARHDQLQDIEGSFSFIQVEQSHHLSDFDINRIKLLARASGATVVFFGQSTGVNSSFGQLIQRNKRAQFEMRGKEHFMLFETAIEDPQEKETYLRAS
;
A
#
# COMPACT_ATOMS: atom_id res chain seq x y z
N MET A 1 21.26 3.75 -10.56
CA MET A 1 20.37 4.52 -9.65
C MET A 1 19.08 5.07 -10.28
N ALA A 2 18.96 5.26 -11.61
CA ALA A 2 17.78 5.91 -12.22
C ALA A 2 16.50 5.04 -12.39
N LEU A 3 16.62 3.70 -12.48
CA LEU A 3 15.49 2.81 -12.77
C LEU A 3 14.54 2.59 -11.57
N GLY A 4 15.08 2.50 -10.34
CA GLY A 4 14.27 2.26 -9.13
C GLY A 4 13.36 3.43 -8.74
N VAL A 5 13.84 4.68 -8.89
CA VAL A 5 13.04 5.89 -8.64
C VAL A 5 11.90 6.01 -9.66
N SER A 6 12.12 5.59 -10.90
CA SER A 6 11.08 5.60 -11.94
C SER A 6 9.93 4.65 -11.61
N LEU A 7 10.21 3.45 -11.10
CA LEU A 7 9.19 2.45 -10.80
C LEU A 7 8.37 2.80 -9.55
N GLN A 8 9.02 3.32 -8.50
CA GLN A 8 8.33 3.81 -7.31
C GLN A 8 7.41 4.98 -7.65
N LYS A 9 7.90 5.95 -8.44
CA LYS A 9 7.09 7.06 -8.91
C LYS A 9 5.91 6.58 -9.73
N GLU A 10 6.12 5.63 -10.64
CA GLU A 10 5.05 5.05 -11.44
C GLU A 10 3.99 4.37 -10.57
N MET A 11 4.42 3.55 -9.60
CA MET A 11 3.54 2.86 -8.67
C MET A 11 2.72 3.85 -7.83
N VAL A 12 3.37 4.81 -7.17
CA VAL A 12 2.70 5.83 -6.36
C VAL A 12 1.71 6.62 -7.22
N THR A 13 2.11 6.99 -8.43
CA THR A 13 1.23 7.73 -9.37
C THR A 13 0.03 6.89 -9.79
N ALA A 14 0.23 5.60 -10.10
CA ALA A 14 -0.84 4.70 -10.50
C ALA A 14 -1.86 4.52 -9.37
N ILE A 15 -1.38 4.23 -8.15
CA ILE A 15 -2.22 4.04 -6.98
C ILE A 15 -2.96 5.33 -6.62
N ALA A 16 -2.26 6.46 -6.52
CA ALA A 16 -2.88 7.73 -6.15
C ALA A 16 -3.93 8.17 -7.19
N ARG A 17 -3.65 7.99 -8.48
CA ARG A 17 -4.63 8.26 -9.54
C ARG A 17 -5.85 7.37 -9.43
N ASP A 18 -5.67 6.11 -9.04
CA ASP A 18 -6.76 5.15 -8.87
C ASP A 18 -7.66 5.55 -7.69
N VAL A 19 -7.07 5.91 -6.55
CA VAL A 19 -7.77 6.42 -5.36
C VAL A 19 -8.54 7.69 -5.68
N LEU A 20 -7.88 8.69 -6.27
CA LEU A 20 -8.49 9.99 -6.57
C LEU A 20 -9.57 9.91 -7.67
N ALA A 21 -9.54 8.87 -8.50
CA ALA A 21 -10.56 8.60 -9.51
C ALA A 21 -11.60 7.57 -9.04
N GLU A 22 -11.54 7.13 -7.77
CA GLU A 22 -12.48 6.20 -7.14
C GLU A 22 -12.70 4.90 -7.95
N LYS A 23 -11.62 4.36 -8.53
CA LYS A 23 -11.70 3.19 -9.42
C LYS A 23 -11.82 1.86 -8.69
N GLY A 24 -11.34 1.79 -7.45
CA GLY A 24 -11.42 0.58 -6.63
C GLY A 24 -10.51 -0.57 -7.10
N THR A 25 -9.37 -0.25 -7.73
CA THR A 25 -8.43 -1.28 -8.22
C THR A 25 -7.73 -1.98 -7.06
N ILE A 26 -7.47 -3.28 -7.22
CA ILE A 26 -6.69 -4.07 -6.27
C ILE A 26 -5.27 -4.24 -6.81
N PHE A 27 -4.32 -3.55 -6.20
CA PHE A 27 -2.91 -3.64 -6.51
C PHE A 27 -2.19 -4.70 -5.67
N SER A 28 -1.15 -5.29 -6.25
CA SER A 28 -0.17 -6.11 -5.52
C SER A 28 1.22 -5.54 -5.71
N VAL A 29 1.98 -5.46 -4.63
CA VAL A 29 3.34 -4.92 -4.62
C VAL A 29 4.23 -5.92 -3.94
N GLU A 30 5.08 -6.55 -4.74
CA GLU A 30 6.11 -7.46 -4.27
C GLU A 30 7.30 -6.65 -3.76
N THR A 31 7.79 -6.96 -2.56
CA THR A 31 8.93 -6.26 -1.94
C THR A 31 10.06 -7.26 -1.68
N CYS A 32 11.28 -6.93 -2.10
CA CYS A 32 12.48 -7.65 -1.67
C CYS A 32 12.84 -7.30 -0.20
N GLU A 33 13.71 -8.08 0.44
CA GLU A 33 14.06 -7.92 1.86
C GLU A 33 14.34 -6.45 2.23
N GLY A 34 13.75 -5.98 3.33
CA GLY A 34 13.83 -4.57 3.79
C GLY A 34 12.48 -3.84 3.83
N GLU A 35 11.90 -3.69 5.03
CA GLU A 35 10.60 -3.00 5.21
C GLU A 35 10.69 -1.46 5.14
N LYS A 36 11.90 -0.90 5.20
CA LYS A 36 12.08 0.54 5.38
C LYS A 36 11.58 1.34 4.17
N TYR A 37 11.89 0.88 2.96
CA TYR A 37 11.46 1.53 1.72
C TYR A 37 9.97 1.40 1.47
N LEU A 38 9.38 0.27 1.87
CA LEU A 38 7.93 0.09 1.81
C LEU A 38 7.22 1.14 2.68
N ARG A 39 7.69 1.33 3.93
CA ARG A 39 7.07 2.29 4.86
C ARG A 39 7.15 3.72 4.36
N ASP A 40 8.27 4.14 3.77
CA ASP A 40 8.38 5.49 3.20
C ASP A 40 7.40 5.72 2.05
N VAL A 41 7.21 4.73 1.17
CA VAL A 41 6.25 4.82 0.07
C VAL A 41 4.80 4.81 0.58
N VAL A 42 4.50 3.96 1.56
CA VAL A 42 3.19 3.89 2.22
C VAL A 42 2.83 5.24 2.83
N VAL A 43 3.75 5.86 3.58
CA VAL A 43 3.52 7.18 4.20
C VAL A 43 3.43 8.30 3.17
N GLN A 44 4.18 8.24 2.06
CA GLN A 44 4.03 9.21 0.98
C GLN A 44 2.65 9.13 0.31
N LEU A 45 2.10 7.92 0.14
CA LEU A 45 0.73 7.74 -0.37
C LEU A 45 -0.31 8.30 0.60
N GLU A 46 -0.18 7.99 1.89
CA GLU A 46 -1.05 8.54 2.95
C GLU A 46 -1.03 10.07 2.92
N LEU A 47 0.14 10.70 2.97
CA LEU A 47 0.29 12.16 2.94
C LEU A 47 -0.29 12.78 1.67
N LEU A 48 -0.08 12.15 0.50
CA LEU A 48 -0.62 12.64 -0.77
C LEU A 48 -2.15 12.60 -0.79
N ILE A 49 -2.75 11.48 -0.40
CA ILE A 49 -4.20 11.27 -0.45
C ILE A 49 -4.89 12.14 0.60
N LEU A 50 -4.38 12.17 1.84
CA LEU A 50 -4.89 13.00 2.93
C LEU A 50 -4.73 14.49 2.62
N GLY A 51 -3.56 14.89 2.12
CA GLY A 51 -3.25 16.29 1.79
C GLY A 51 -4.14 16.85 0.67
N PHE A 52 -4.50 16.02 -0.31
CA PHE A 52 -5.46 16.42 -1.34
C PHE A 52 -6.90 16.52 -0.81
N ASN A 53 -7.22 15.74 0.22
CA ASN A 53 -8.54 15.65 0.83
C ASN A 53 -8.59 16.26 2.24
N VAL A 54 -7.86 17.34 2.52
CA VAL A 54 -7.87 17.95 3.86
C VAL A 54 -9.28 18.40 4.28
N ILE A 55 -10.08 18.88 3.31
CA ILE A 55 -11.45 19.38 3.55
C ILE A 55 -12.49 18.28 3.35
N SER A 56 -12.32 17.45 2.32
CA SER A 56 -13.20 16.32 2.03
C SER A 56 -12.98 15.21 3.05
N LYS A 57 -14.04 14.53 3.52
CA LYS A 57 -13.85 13.39 4.41
C LYS A 57 -13.34 12.18 3.61
N THR A 58 -12.05 11.85 3.74
CA THR A 58 -11.45 10.61 3.21
C THR A 58 -10.96 9.75 4.37
N SER A 59 -11.33 8.47 4.37
CA SER A 59 -10.86 7.50 5.36
C SER A 59 -9.97 6.47 4.68
N LEU A 60 -8.76 6.28 5.22
CA LEU A 60 -7.81 5.27 4.78
C LEU A 60 -7.66 4.22 5.88
N LEU A 61 -7.48 2.96 5.50
CA LEU A 61 -7.20 1.87 6.42
C LEU A 61 -5.80 1.33 6.15
N ARG A 62 -4.98 1.18 7.19
CA ARG A 62 -3.70 0.50 7.14
C ARG A 62 -3.69 -0.73 8.04
N LEU A 63 -3.50 -1.87 7.40
CA LEU A 63 -3.40 -3.19 8.00
C LEU A 63 -1.93 -3.60 8.09
N THR A 64 -1.52 -4.02 9.29
CA THR A 64 -0.15 -4.52 9.56
C THR A 64 -0.17 -5.63 10.61
N ARG A 65 0.89 -6.42 10.78
CA ARG A 65 0.94 -7.42 11.87
C ARG A 65 1.25 -6.84 13.24
N LYS A 66 1.95 -5.70 13.28
CA LYS A 66 2.39 -5.05 14.52
C LYS A 66 1.51 -3.84 14.80
N THR A 67 1.28 -3.50 16.07
CA THR A 67 0.68 -2.19 16.38
C THR A 67 1.60 -1.08 15.89
N GLU A 68 1.04 0.03 15.40
CA GLU A 68 1.84 1.15 14.90
C GLU A 68 2.75 1.75 15.99
N ALA A 69 2.36 1.65 17.26
CA ALA A 69 3.19 1.98 18.42
C ALA A 69 4.53 1.20 18.49
N LEU A 70 4.61 0.01 17.88
CA LEU A 70 5.84 -0.80 17.77
C LEU A 70 6.66 -0.49 16.49
N VAL A 71 6.14 0.38 15.62
CA VAL A 71 6.69 0.74 14.32
C VAL A 71 7.38 2.12 14.48
N GLN A 72 8.49 2.17 15.20
CA GLN A 72 9.24 3.43 15.39
C GLN A 72 9.77 4.03 14.07
N GLY A 73 9.74 5.36 13.96
CA GLY A 73 10.56 6.19 13.06
C GLY A 73 9.97 6.57 11.69
N ASN A 74 9.18 5.69 11.06
CA ASN A 74 8.68 5.87 9.69
C ASN A 74 7.14 5.71 9.61
N THR A 75 6.43 6.23 10.60
CA THR A 75 4.96 6.33 10.61
C THR A 75 4.52 7.70 10.12
N LEU A 76 3.25 7.81 9.71
CA LEU A 76 2.67 9.11 9.37
C LEU A 76 2.78 10.08 10.54
N HIS A 77 2.49 9.60 11.75
CA HIS A 77 2.65 10.35 13.00
C HIS A 77 4.08 10.90 13.15
N ALA A 78 5.11 10.06 13.00
CA ALA A 78 6.51 10.49 13.12
C ALA A 78 6.89 11.51 12.04
N ARG A 79 6.36 11.39 10.81
CA ARG A 79 6.59 12.40 9.76
C ARG A 79 5.92 13.74 10.10
N LEU A 80 4.69 13.71 10.58
CA LEU A 80 3.93 14.93 10.91
C LEU A 80 4.48 15.67 12.14
N GLN A 81 4.97 14.96 13.15
CA GLN A 81 5.63 15.55 14.33
C GLN A 81 6.84 16.43 13.97
N ASN A 82 7.51 16.13 12.86
CA ASN A 82 8.69 16.86 12.41
C ASN A 82 8.35 18.06 11.51
N LEU A 83 7.06 18.36 11.29
CA LEU A 83 6.60 19.44 10.42
C LEU A 83 5.87 20.53 11.24
N PRO A 84 6.02 21.81 10.88
CA PRO A 84 5.31 22.91 11.54
C PRO A 84 3.85 23.00 11.05
N LEU A 85 3.06 21.97 11.37
CA LEU A 85 1.66 21.81 10.95
C LEU A 85 0.69 21.86 12.15
N ASP A 86 0.99 22.68 13.14
CA ASP A 86 0.20 22.79 14.36
C ASP A 86 -1.26 23.11 14.06
N GLY A 87 -2.18 22.33 14.65
CA GLY A 87 -3.63 22.48 14.47
C GLY A 87 -4.19 21.91 13.15
N LEU A 88 -3.35 21.43 12.22
CA LEU A 88 -3.81 20.80 10.97
C LEU A 88 -3.97 19.28 11.09
N TRP A 89 -3.40 18.68 12.13
CA TRP A 89 -3.46 17.24 12.34
C TRP A 89 -3.57 16.90 13.82
N SER A 90 -4.05 15.68 14.09
CA SER A 90 -4.14 15.09 15.43
C SER A 90 -3.91 13.59 15.34
N SER A 91 -3.61 12.93 16.45
CA SER A 91 -3.46 11.47 16.49
C SER A 91 -3.98 10.87 17.79
N ASN A 92 -4.35 9.60 17.73
CA ASN A 92 -4.64 8.74 18.87
C ASN A 92 -3.97 7.37 18.67
N ASP A 93 -4.22 6.42 19.57
CA ASP A 93 -3.63 5.08 19.52
C ASP A 93 -4.01 4.25 18.28
N TYR A 94 -5.05 4.67 17.55
CA TYR A 94 -5.66 3.94 16.45
C TYR A 94 -5.58 4.68 15.11
N GLY A 95 -5.03 5.89 15.07
CA GLY A 95 -5.08 6.68 13.85
C GLY A 95 -4.47 8.07 13.91
N VAL A 96 -4.38 8.66 12.72
CA VAL A 96 -3.97 10.05 12.49
C VAL A 96 -5.06 10.73 11.68
N CYS A 97 -5.45 11.94 12.08
CA CYS A 97 -6.34 12.81 11.32
C CYS A 97 -5.56 13.99 10.75
N ILE A 98 -5.84 14.37 9.50
CA ILE A 98 -5.39 15.60 8.86
C ILE A 98 -6.62 16.31 8.30
N GLY A 99 -6.98 17.45 8.90
CA GLY A 99 -8.28 18.10 8.64
C GLY A 99 -9.45 17.16 8.93
N ASN A 100 -10.30 16.91 7.93
CA ASN A 100 -11.45 15.99 8.02
C ASN A 100 -11.14 14.56 7.56
N SER A 101 -9.92 14.30 7.11
CA SER A 101 -9.49 12.99 6.63
C SER A 101 -8.69 12.24 7.69
N GLU A 102 -8.72 10.92 7.63
CA GLU A 102 -8.11 10.06 8.65
C GLU A 102 -7.42 8.83 8.04
N VAL A 103 -6.37 8.36 8.73
CA VAL A 103 -5.82 7.02 8.57
C VAL A 103 -6.12 6.25 9.84
N GLN A 104 -6.82 5.13 9.70
CA GLN A 104 -7.03 4.15 10.75
C GLN A 104 -5.97 3.05 10.65
N TYR A 105 -5.38 2.70 11.78
CA TYR A 105 -4.45 1.57 11.91
C TYR A 105 -5.15 0.40 12.57
N ALA A 106 -5.00 -0.78 11.97
CA ALA A 106 -5.50 -2.02 12.55
C ALA A 106 -4.52 -3.17 12.31
N ARG A 107 -4.53 -4.13 13.23
CA ARG A 107 -3.75 -5.35 13.06
C ARG A 107 -4.48 -6.35 12.17
N HIS A 108 -3.74 -7.24 11.53
CA HIS A 108 -4.33 -8.31 10.73
C HIS A 108 -5.32 -9.18 11.53
N ASP A 109 -5.04 -9.44 12.81
CA ASP A 109 -5.91 -10.22 13.69
C ASP A 109 -7.19 -9.48 14.11
N GLN A 110 -7.29 -8.18 13.83
CA GLN A 110 -8.46 -7.34 14.11
C GLN A 110 -9.35 -7.13 12.87
N LEU A 111 -9.03 -7.75 11.73
CA LEU A 111 -9.74 -7.55 10.47
C LEU A 111 -11.26 -7.79 10.55
N GLN A 112 -11.71 -8.64 11.47
CA GLN A 112 -13.14 -8.92 11.66
C GLN A 112 -13.87 -7.78 12.37
N ASP A 113 -13.17 -7.01 13.20
CA ASP A 113 -13.73 -5.92 14.02
C ASP A 113 -13.71 -4.57 13.28
N ILE A 114 -13.19 -4.55 12.05
CA ILE A 114 -13.09 -3.33 11.25
C ILE A 114 -14.45 -3.05 10.60
N GLU A 115 -15.03 -1.93 11.00
CA GLU A 115 -16.24 -1.35 10.44
C GLU A 115 -15.91 0.01 9.84
N GLY A 116 -16.62 0.39 8.78
CA GLY A 116 -16.46 1.69 8.13
C GLY A 116 -16.44 1.61 6.61
N SER A 117 -16.28 2.79 5.99
CA SER A 117 -16.13 2.95 4.55
C SER A 117 -14.80 3.62 4.28
N PHE A 118 -13.94 2.94 3.52
CA PHE A 118 -12.59 3.41 3.23
C PHE A 118 -12.48 3.74 1.74
N SER A 119 -11.77 4.81 1.42
CA SER A 119 -11.41 5.15 0.03
C SER A 119 -10.12 4.45 -0.38
N PHE A 120 -9.29 4.08 0.59
CA PHE A 120 -8.01 3.43 0.36
C PHE A 120 -7.68 2.42 1.47
N ILE A 121 -7.19 1.24 1.09
CA ILE A 121 -6.77 0.20 2.03
C ILE A 121 -5.35 -0.24 1.69
N GLN A 122 -4.44 -0.11 2.66
CA GLN A 122 -3.06 -0.57 2.57
C GLN A 122 -2.88 -1.80 3.45
N VAL A 123 -2.23 -2.83 2.91
CA VAL A 123 -2.06 -4.11 3.59
C VAL A 123 -0.59 -4.49 3.56
N GLU A 124 0.10 -4.35 4.69
CA GLU A 124 1.50 -4.71 4.80
C GLU A 124 1.69 -6.20 5.06
N GLN A 125 2.85 -6.74 4.71
CA GLN A 125 3.21 -8.13 4.95
C GLN A 125 2.13 -9.14 4.49
N SER A 126 1.53 -8.89 3.33
CA SER A 126 0.40 -9.64 2.76
C SER A 126 0.68 -11.12 2.53
N HIS A 127 1.95 -11.52 2.44
CA HIS A 127 2.41 -12.91 2.35
C HIS A 127 2.09 -13.76 3.58
N HIS A 128 1.65 -13.12 4.67
CA HIS A 128 1.21 -13.77 5.89
C HIS A 128 -0.31 -13.91 6.02
N LEU A 129 -1.07 -13.36 5.09
CA LEU A 129 -2.53 -13.42 5.10
C LEU A 129 -3.01 -14.75 4.54
N SER A 130 -4.10 -15.26 5.10
CA SER A 130 -4.83 -16.38 4.52
C SER A 130 -5.72 -15.95 3.36
N ASP A 131 -6.23 -16.92 2.59
CA ASP A 131 -7.24 -16.67 1.56
C ASP A 131 -8.49 -16.01 2.15
N PHE A 132 -8.87 -16.40 3.38
CA PHE A 132 -10.00 -15.83 4.09
C PHE A 132 -9.78 -14.33 4.34
N ASP A 133 -8.61 -13.95 4.84
CA ASP A 133 -8.29 -12.55 5.15
C ASP A 133 -8.25 -11.70 3.88
N ILE A 134 -7.58 -12.18 2.83
CA ILE A 134 -7.53 -11.48 1.54
C ILE A 134 -8.94 -11.29 0.97
N ASN A 135 -9.80 -12.30 1.03
CA ASN A 135 -11.17 -12.19 0.54
C ASN A 135 -12.01 -11.24 1.39
N ARG A 136 -11.83 -11.22 2.71
CA ARG A 136 -12.49 -10.26 3.60
C ARG A 136 -12.08 -8.82 3.29
N ILE A 137 -10.80 -8.56 3.05
CA ILE A 137 -10.29 -7.24 2.64
C ILE A 137 -10.91 -6.82 1.30
N LYS A 138 -10.96 -7.73 0.32
CA LYS A 138 -11.59 -7.46 -0.98
C LYS A 138 -13.09 -7.16 -0.86
N LEU A 139 -13.80 -7.82 0.06
CA LEU A 139 -15.20 -7.54 0.34
C LEU A 139 -15.38 -6.14 0.96
N LEU A 140 -14.53 -5.78 1.93
CA LEU A 140 -14.52 -4.45 2.53
C LEU A 140 -14.30 -3.37 1.46
N ALA A 141 -13.29 -3.56 0.60
CA ALA A 141 -12.99 -2.65 -0.50
C ALA A 141 -14.14 -2.52 -1.50
N ARG A 142 -14.76 -3.65 -1.89
CA ARG A 142 -15.90 -3.63 -2.82
C ARG A 142 -17.11 -2.90 -2.24
N ALA A 143 -17.34 -3.00 -0.93
CA ALA A 143 -18.45 -2.34 -0.26
C ALA A 143 -18.30 -0.80 -0.26
N SER A 144 -17.08 -0.29 -0.20
CA SER A 144 -16.78 1.15 -0.15
C SER A 144 -16.22 1.74 -1.44
N GLY A 145 -15.97 0.93 -2.47
CA GLY A 145 -15.25 1.36 -3.68
C GLY A 145 -13.76 1.61 -3.45
N ALA A 146 -13.18 1.09 -2.37
CA ALA A 146 -11.79 1.37 -2.00
C ALA A 146 -10.80 0.81 -3.03
N THR A 147 -9.79 1.61 -3.35
CA THR A 147 -8.56 1.07 -3.93
C THR A 147 -7.78 0.31 -2.85
N VAL A 148 -7.24 -0.86 -3.17
CA VAL A 148 -6.48 -1.70 -2.22
C VAL A 148 -5.07 -1.91 -2.71
N VAL A 149 -4.10 -1.90 -1.80
CA VAL A 149 -2.71 -2.25 -2.12
C VAL A 149 -2.21 -3.30 -1.13
N PHE A 150 -1.91 -4.48 -1.65
CA PHE A 150 -1.28 -5.57 -0.91
C PHE A 150 0.24 -5.52 -1.09
N PHE A 151 0.97 -5.20 -0.03
CA PHE A 151 2.43 -5.22 0.02
C PHE A 151 2.93 -6.48 0.70
N GLY A 152 3.88 -7.19 0.10
CA GLY A 152 4.45 -8.39 0.73
C GLY A 152 5.62 -9.00 -0.03
N GLN A 153 6.27 -9.98 0.60
CA GLN A 153 7.33 -10.77 -0.01
C GLN A 153 6.72 -11.92 -0.83
N SER A 154 7.37 -12.30 -1.93
CA SER A 154 6.96 -13.49 -2.67
C SER A 154 7.53 -14.74 -1.99
N THR A 155 6.70 -15.42 -1.21
CA THR A 155 7.05 -16.67 -0.50
C THR A 155 6.72 -17.93 -1.31
N GLY A 156 6.14 -17.77 -2.50
CA GLY A 156 5.78 -18.87 -3.41
C GLY A 156 4.44 -18.68 -4.10
N VAL A 157 4.30 -19.27 -5.30
CA VAL A 157 3.11 -19.10 -6.18
C VAL A 157 1.82 -19.67 -5.61
N ASN A 158 1.90 -20.65 -4.71
CA ASN A 158 0.72 -21.29 -4.13
C ASN A 158 0.15 -20.55 -2.92
N SER A 159 0.88 -19.57 -2.38
CA SER A 159 0.37 -18.73 -1.29
C SER A 159 -0.77 -17.83 -1.77
N SER A 160 -1.66 -17.43 -0.87
CA SER A 160 -2.77 -16.50 -1.15
C SER A 160 -2.31 -15.21 -1.83
N PHE A 161 -1.18 -14.67 -1.36
CA PHE A 161 -0.55 -13.49 -1.95
C PHE A 161 0.12 -13.78 -3.30
N GLY A 162 0.76 -14.95 -3.46
CA GLY A 162 1.34 -15.39 -4.74
C GLY A 162 0.30 -15.55 -5.85
N GLN A 163 -0.87 -16.11 -5.51
CA GLN A 163 -2.00 -16.21 -6.44
C GLN A 163 -2.56 -14.83 -6.81
N LEU A 164 -2.63 -13.90 -5.85
CA LEU A 164 -3.02 -12.51 -6.12
C LEU A 164 -2.04 -11.84 -7.10
N ILE A 165 -0.73 -12.02 -6.89
CA ILE A 165 0.30 -11.50 -7.80
C ILE A 165 0.11 -12.07 -9.21
N GLN A 166 -0.08 -13.38 -9.35
CA GLN A 166 -0.29 -14.01 -10.67
C GLN A 166 -1.53 -13.47 -11.37
N ARG A 167 -2.64 -13.30 -10.64
CA ARG A 167 -3.86 -12.71 -11.18
C ARG A 167 -3.63 -11.28 -11.67
N ASN A 168 -2.96 -10.44 -10.89
CA ASN A 168 -2.70 -9.06 -11.28
C ASN A 168 -1.73 -9.00 -12.47
N LYS A 169 -0.65 -9.80 -12.49
CA LYS A 169 0.26 -9.91 -13.65
C LYS A 169 -0.49 -10.29 -14.93
N ARG A 170 -1.44 -11.22 -14.83
CA ARG A 170 -2.29 -11.61 -15.95
C ARG A 170 -3.21 -10.47 -16.40
N ALA A 171 -3.87 -9.79 -15.47
CA ALA A 171 -4.72 -8.63 -15.76
C ALA A 171 -3.94 -7.50 -16.45
N GLN A 172 -2.68 -7.27 -16.06
CA GLN A 172 -1.79 -6.32 -16.72
C GLN A 172 -1.57 -6.65 -18.20
N PHE A 173 -1.32 -7.93 -18.48
CA PHE A 173 -1.09 -8.42 -19.84
C PHE A 173 -2.33 -8.26 -20.73
N GLU A 174 -3.53 -8.46 -20.16
CA GLU A 174 -4.80 -8.43 -20.87
C GLU A 174 -5.37 -7.00 -21.04
N MET A 175 -5.21 -6.12 -20.04
CA MET A 175 -5.93 -4.82 -19.97
C MET A 175 -5.04 -3.58 -20.15
N ARG A 176 -3.73 -3.73 -20.38
CA ARG A 176 -2.73 -2.64 -20.51
C ARG A 176 -2.61 -1.69 -19.30
N GLY A 177 -3.32 -1.95 -18.19
CA GLY A 177 -3.14 -1.23 -16.92
C GLY A 177 -2.09 -1.91 -16.05
N LYS A 178 -1.36 -1.17 -15.21
CA LYS A 178 -0.38 -1.77 -14.27
C LYS A 178 -0.98 -1.99 -12.88
N GLU A 179 -1.38 -3.23 -12.56
CA GLU A 179 -1.95 -3.64 -11.26
C GLU A 179 -0.97 -4.39 -10.33
N HIS A 180 0.22 -4.70 -10.80
CA HIS A 180 1.30 -5.34 -10.05
C HIS A 180 2.62 -4.55 -10.18
N PHE A 181 3.32 -4.38 -9.07
CA PHE A 181 4.63 -3.73 -9.01
C PHE A 181 5.61 -4.57 -8.20
N MET A 182 6.90 -4.44 -8.49
CA MET A 182 7.97 -5.13 -7.79
C MET A 182 9.01 -4.10 -7.32
N LEU A 183 9.17 -3.96 -6.02
CA LEU A 183 10.10 -3.05 -5.38
C LEU A 183 11.34 -3.80 -4.92
N PHE A 184 12.49 -3.47 -5.51
CA PHE A 184 13.81 -3.99 -5.13
C PHE A 184 14.54 -3.00 -4.22
N GLU A 185 15.16 -3.49 -3.14
CA GLU A 185 16.19 -2.77 -2.42
C GLU A 185 17.49 -2.86 -3.26
N THR A 186 18.00 -1.71 -3.69
CA THR A 186 19.30 -1.51 -4.36
C THR A 186 19.52 -1.92 -5.82
N ALA A 187 20.47 -1.18 -6.42
CA ALA A 187 20.86 -1.20 -7.81
C ALA A 187 21.21 -2.61 -8.30
N ILE A 188 20.69 -2.98 -9.46
CA ILE A 188 21.24 -4.08 -10.26
C ILE A 188 22.69 -3.69 -10.61
N GLU A 189 23.66 -4.16 -9.82
CA GLU A 189 25.07 -4.21 -10.22
C GLU A 189 25.39 -5.49 -11.01
N ASP A 190 24.43 -6.40 -11.19
CA ASP A 190 24.60 -7.61 -11.99
C ASP A 190 23.96 -7.47 -13.40
N PRO A 191 24.77 -7.31 -14.47
CA PRO A 191 24.27 -7.18 -15.83
C PRO A 191 23.42 -8.38 -16.30
N GLN A 192 23.57 -9.57 -15.71
CA GLN A 192 22.88 -10.79 -16.17
C GLN A 192 21.41 -10.86 -15.74
N GLU A 193 21.07 -10.36 -14.55
CA GLU A 193 19.66 -10.27 -14.13
C GLU A 193 18.92 -9.20 -14.93
N LYS A 194 19.62 -8.10 -15.30
CA LYS A 194 19.06 -7.02 -16.12
C LYS A 194 18.61 -7.52 -17.51
N GLU A 195 19.37 -8.42 -18.14
CA GLU A 195 18.99 -9.02 -19.43
C GLU A 195 17.81 -9.97 -19.33
N THR A 196 17.68 -10.68 -18.21
CA THR A 196 16.59 -11.65 -18.02
C THR A 196 15.24 -10.93 -17.87
N TYR A 197 15.22 -9.77 -17.20
CA TYR A 197 14.01 -8.96 -17.06
C TYR A 197 13.63 -8.18 -18.33
N LEU A 198 14.60 -7.65 -19.09
CA LEU A 198 14.31 -6.93 -20.34
C LEU A 198 13.79 -7.83 -21.46
N ARG A 199 14.02 -9.15 -21.39
CA ARG A 199 13.52 -10.13 -22.38
C ARG A 199 12.13 -10.67 -22.04
N ALA A 200 11.61 -10.40 -20.84
CA ALA A 200 10.31 -10.91 -20.37
C ALA A 200 9.18 -9.84 -20.37
N SER A 201 9.50 -8.62 -20.79
CA SER A 201 8.57 -7.50 -21.04
C SER A 201 8.48 -7.20 -22.54
#